data_AF-A0A956SL37-F1
#
_entry.id   AF-A0A956SL37-F1
#
_cell.length_a   1.000
_cell.length_b   1.000
_cell.length_c   1.000
_cell.angle_alpha   90.00
_cell.angle_beta   90.00
_cell.angle_gamma   90.00
#
_symmetry.space_group_name_H-M   'P 1'
#
loop_
_entity.id
_entity.type
_entity.pdbx_description
1 polymer ?
#
loop_
_entity_poly.entity_id
_entity_poly.type
_entity_poly.pdbx_seq_one_letter_code
_entity_poly.pdbx_strand_id
1 'polypeptide(L)'
;MIVLLALLAGLASATPDPVLVTGRVVRVVDGDTLAVGGASVVLHGVGPERQGPLDSLPSSATGAFRFRVTPDSGTILLVSARWAGIEYFAPPLSGSSDVTVVVVDTASTQAVELAARHLIIAGPAPDGARDVVDLFILANRGDRTRVAPDSLTATWRMPLPPHIANVTVGDADFSPEAFDVHGDTLLLHAAIPPGERQFFLSYQLAPGARTLDVPLGPLPDTMSILTEERDLRITGGPQPVGEEEVAGRVFQRSTGGGERLAARVVVTLAGRTAAPGWTLYLLLGGLLVGLALATRRALLPRRS
;
A
#
# COMPACT_ATOMS: atom_id res chain seq x y z
N MET A 1 -48.48 34.32 43.68
CA MET A 1 -47.15 34.75 44.17
C MET A 1 -46.19 33.64 43.79
N ILE A 2 -45.36 33.88 42.77
CA ILE A 2 -44.55 32.90 42.03
C ILE A 2 -43.29 32.58 42.84
N VAL A 3 -43.06 31.31 43.18
CA VAL A 3 -41.75 30.83 43.64
C VAL A 3 -41.00 30.33 42.40
N LEU A 4 -40.07 31.16 41.95
CA LEU A 4 -39.04 30.85 40.97
C LEU A 4 -37.92 30.10 41.72
N LEU A 5 -37.74 28.80 41.46
CA LEU A 5 -36.59 28.05 41.98
C LEU A 5 -35.97 27.19 40.87
N ALA A 6 -34.79 27.65 40.45
CA ALA A 6 -33.65 26.95 39.87
C ALA A 6 -33.84 25.48 39.41
N LEU A 7 -33.71 25.27 38.10
CA LEU A 7 -33.18 24.01 37.57
C LEU A 7 -32.15 24.31 36.46
N LEU A 8 -31.09 25.02 36.81
CA LEU A 8 -29.79 24.91 36.14
C LEU A 8 -29.10 23.67 36.72
N ALA A 9 -29.59 22.49 36.34
CA ALA A 9 -28.86 21.25 36.60
C ALA A 9 -27.67 21.22 35.62
N GLY A 10 -26.48 21.38 36.18
CA GLY A 10 -25.23 21.49 35.44
C GLY A 10 -25.02 20.32 34.48
N LEU A 11 -24.78 20.65 33.22
CA LEU A 11 -23.86 19.90 32.40
C LEU A 11 -22.48 20.07 33.05
N ALA A 12 -22.20 19.28 34.09
CA ALA A 12 -20.84 19.08 34.53
C ALA A 12 -20.11 18.49 33.32
N SER A 13 -19.32 19.34 32.65
CA SER A 13 -18.33 18.85 31.71
C SER A 13 -17.43 17.93 32.53
N ALA A 14 -17.50 16.62 32.29
CA ALA A 14 -16.57 15.69 32.90
C ALA A 14 -15.18 16.14 32.44
N THR A 15 -14.43 16.80 33.33
CA THR A 15 -13.05 17.19 33.05
C THR A 15 -12.31 15.89 32.77
N PRO A 16 -11.70 15.71 31.59
CA PRO A 16 -11.05 14.45 31.29
C PRO A 16 -9.97 14.16 32.35
N ASP A 17 -9.97 12.92 32.85
CA ASP A 17 -9.03 12.53 33.90
C ASP A 17 -7.60 12.47 33.32
N PRO A 18 -6.58 12.91 34.09
CA PRO A 18 -5.20 12.77 33.66
C PRO A 18 -4.83 11.29 33.47
N VAL A 19 -4.44 10.95 32.26
CA VAL A 19 -3.87 9.65 31.89
C VAL A 19 -2.38 9.67 32.17
N LEU A 20 -1.91 8.62 32.83
CA LEU A 20 -0.50 8.38 33.03
C LEU A 20 -0.01 7.37 31.99
N VAL A 21 0.99 7.78 31.20
CA VAL A 21 1.67 6.90 30.24
C VAL A 21 3.09 6.69 30.72
N THR A 22 3.43 5.47 31.09
CA THR A 22 4.78 5.08 31.50
C THR A 22 5.34 4.08 30.52
N GLY A 23 6.65 3.94 30.47
CA GLY A 23 7.24 2.93 29.62
C GLY A 23 8.74 2.93 29.63
N ARG A 24 9.32 2.13 28.74
CA ARG A 24 10.74 2.05 28.48
C ARG A 24 11.07 1.99 27.00
N VAL A 25 12.21 2.57 26.63
CA VAL A 25 12.83 2.37 25.33
C VAL A 25 13.88 1.28 25.47
N VAL A 26 13.77 0.25 24.63
CA VAL A 26 14.71 -0.88 24.62
C VAL A 26 15.22 -1.13 23.21
N ARG A 27 16.42 -1.70 23.11
CA ARG A 27 17.00 -2.19 21.87
C ARG A 27 17.18 -3.70 21.96
N VAL A 28 16.84 -4.42 20.89
CA VAL A 28 17.13 -5.85 20.78
C VAL A 28 18.55 -6.04 20.29
N VAL A 29 19.36 -6.79 21.03
CA VAL A 29 20.74 -7.16 20.67
C VAL A 29 20.92 -8.64 21.01
N ASP A 30 21.27 -9.46 20.01
CA ASP A 30 21.51 -10.90 20.17
C ASP A 30 20.36 -11.66 20.88
N GLY A 31 19.11 -11.21 20.67
CA GLY A 31 17.92 -11.80 21.29
C GLY A 31 17.63 -11.34 22.72
N ASP A 32 18.46 -10.48 23.31
CA ASP A 32 18.22 -9.83 24.59
C ASP A 32 17.79 -8.36 24.40
N THR A 33 17.17 -7.77 25.42
CA THR A 33 16.72 -6.36 25.41
C THR A 33 17.61 -5.51 26.31
N LEU A 34 18.25 -4.51 25.73
CA LEU A 34 19.05 -3.51 26.44
C LEU A 34 18.28 -2.20 26.57
N ALA A 35 18.30 -1.59 27.76
CA ALA A 35 17.72 -0.28 27.98
C ALA A 35 18.43 0.80 27.15
N VAL A 36 17.65 1.72 26.57
CA VAL A 36 18.16 2.82 25.75
C VAL A 36 17.87 4.15 26.43
N GLY A 37 18.90 4.74 27.02
CA GLY A 37 18.82 6.09 27.60
C GLY A 37 19.09 7.21 26.60
N GLY A 38 18.45 8.35 26.83
CA GLY A 38 18.60 9.57 26.02
C GLY A 38 17.85 9.55 24.68
N ALA A 39 17.07 8.51 24.38
CA ALA A 39 16.21 8.50 23.20
C ALA A 39 15.09 9.54 23.35
N SER A 40 14.83 10.32 22.31
CA SER A 40 13.75 11.32 22.34
C SER A 40 12.41 10.62 22.22
N VAL A 41 11.65 10.54 23.31
CA VAL A 41 10.32 9.93 23.35
C VAL A 41 9.28 11.01 23.12
N VAL A 42 8.32 10.77 22.23
CA VAL A 42 7.23 11.69 21.92
C VAL A 42 5.90 10.97 22.13
N LEU A 43 5.01 11.58 22.89
CA LEU A 43 3.63 11.18 23.02
C LEU A 43 2.79 11.94 22.00
N HIS A 44 2.07 11.23 21.15
CA HIS A 44 1.18 11.78 20.15
C HIS A 44 -0.28 11.53 20.53
N GLY A 45 -1.14 12.47 20.15
CA GLY A 45 -2.59 12.35 20.23
C GLY A 45 -3.17 12.36 18.82
N VAL A 46 -4.04 11.40 18.54
CA VAL A 46 -4.80 11.33 17.29
C VAL A 46 -6.28 11.29 17.65
N GLY A 47 -6.94 12.43 17.48
CA GLY A 47 -8.35 12.61 17.77
C GLY A 47 -9.01 13.58 16.81
N PRO A 48 -10.33 13.78 16.94
CA PRO A 48 -11.10 14.66 16.06
C PRO A 48 -10.71 16.14 16.15
N GLU A 49 -10.26 16.60 17.32
CA GLU A 49 -9.88 18.01 17.54
C GLU A 49 -8.39 18.30 17.29
N ARG A 50 -7.53 17.29 17.47
CA ARG A 50 -6.08 17.45 17.38
C ARG A 50 -5.40 16.18 16.89
N GLN A 51 -4.45 16.36 15.99
CA GLN A 51 -3.52 15.33 15.56
C GLN A 51 -2.08 15.83 15.68
N GLY A 52 -1.21 15.05 16.34
CA GLY A 52 0.23 15.33 16.42
C GLY A 52 0.82 15.19 17.83
N PRO A 53 2.03 15.73 18.06
CA PRO A 53 2.73 15.61 19.33
C PRO A 53 2.00 16.38 20.44
N LEU A 54 1.80 15.71 21.58
CA LEU A 54 1.26 16.29 22.81
C LEU A 54 2.38 16.74 23.74
N ASP A 55 3.41 15.90 23.89
CA ASP A 55 4.56 16.15 24.77
C ASP A 55 5.76 15.31 24.32
N SER A 56 6.96 15.68 24.77
CA SER A 56 8.20 14.97 24.47
C SER A 56 9.22 15.04 25.61
N LEU A 57 9.96 13.96 25.84
CA LEU A 57 11.02 13.92 26.84
C LEU A 57 12.09 12.88 26.47
N PRO A 58 13.35 13.04 26.91
CA PRO A 58 14.37 12.02 26.73
C PRO A 58 14.15 10.86 27.70
N SER A 59 14.37 9.62 27.25
CA SER A 59 14.38 8.45 28.14
C SER A 59 15.51 8.54 29.18
N SER A 60 15.26 8.03 30.38
CA SER A 60 16.26 7.96 31.45
C SER A 60 17.37 6.95 31.16
N ALA A 61 18.41 6.87 32.01
CA ALA A 61 19.51 5.91 31.84
C ALA A 61 19.06 4.43 31.82
N THR A 62 17.90 4.11 32.41
CA THR A 62 17.28 2.77 32.37
C THR A 62 16.27 2.63 31.23
N GLY A 63 16.25 3.59 30.29
CA GLY A 63 15.30 3.66 29.19
C GLY A 63 13.89 4.11 29.59
N ALA A 64 13.62 4.32 30.88
CA ALA A 64 12.28 4.65 31.36
C ALA A 64 11.83 6.07 30.97
N PHE A 65 10.54 6.24 30.69
CA PHE A 65 9.88 7.51 30.44
C PHE A 65 8.50 7.58 31.14
N ARG A 66 7.99 8.81 31.35
CA ARG A 66 6.70 9.04 32.01
C ARG A 66 6.06 10.35 31.53
N PHE A 67 4.88 10.24 30.93
CA PHE A 67 4.02 11.36 30.59
C PHE A 67 2.78 11.38 31.48
N ARG A 68 2.30 12.60 31.77
CA ARG A 68 1.00 12.82 32.40
C ARG A 68 0.23 13.80 31.53
N VAL A 69 -0.82 13.32 30.86
CA VAL A 69 -1.61 14.12 29.92
C VAL A 69 -3.09 14.00 30.21
N THR A 70 -3.85 15.01 29.83
CA THR A 70 -5.31 14.98 29.85
C THR A 70 -5.78 15.00 28.40
N PRO A 71 -5.99 13.83 27.77
CA PRO A 71 -6.40 13.78 26.37
C PRO A 71 -7.87 14.13 26.20
N ASP A 72 -8.22 14.75 25.07
CA ASP A 72 -9.62 15.00 24.70
C ASP A 72 -10.37 13.68 24.49
N SER A 73 -11.68 13.70 24.69
CA SER A 73 -12.52 12.52 24.49
C SER A 73 -12.36 11.95 23.08
N GLY A 74 -12.13 10.64 22.98
CA GLY A 74 -11.93 9.95 21.69
C GLY A 74 -10.52 10.07 21.10
N THR A 75 -9.56 10.67 21.82
CA THR A 75 -8.15 10.71 21.39
C THR A 75 -7.48 9.35 21.59
N ILE A 76 -6.85 8.83 20.54
CA ILE A 76 -5.96 7.68 20.61
C ILE A 76 -4.54 8.18 20.91
N LEU A 77 -3.88 7.56 21.88
CA LEU A 77 -2.51 7.89 22.24
C LEU A 77 -1.52 6.96 21.54
N LEU A 78 -0.45 7.53 21.00
CA LEU A 78 0.65 6.80 20.38
C LEU A 78 1.96 7.25 21.04
N VAL A 79 2.85 6.33 21.36
CA VAL A 79 4.19 6.67 21.84
C VAL A 79 5.19 6.31 20.76
N SER A 80 6.11 7.23 20.50
CA SER A 80 7.24 7.01 19.62
C SER A 80 8.56 7.31 20.32
N ALA A 81 9.65 6.70 19.87
CA ALA A 81 11.00 7.06 20.25
C ALA A 81 11.86 7.27 19.02
N ARG A 82 12.60 8.38 18.98
CA ARG A 82 13.60 8.64 17.95
C ARG A 82 14.96 8.09 18.40
N TRP A 83 15.48 7.14 17.62
CA TRP A 83 16.78 6.51 17.83
C TRP A 83 17.56 6.47 16.53
N ALA A 84 18.83 6.89 16.56
CA ALA A 84 19.69 6.96 15.38
C ALA A 84 19.04 7.68 14.18
N GLY A 85 18.21 8.70 14.44
CA GLY A 85 17.50 9.47 13.41
C GLY A 85 16.21 8.84 12.88
N ILE A 86 15.85 7.64 13.32
CA ILE A 86 14.65 6.90 12.91
C ILE A 86 13.61 6.95 14.03
N GLU A 87 12.33 7.12 13.66
CA GLU A 87 11.21 7.14 14.60
C GLU A 87 10.56 5.74 14.67
N TYR A 88 10.45 5.21 15.89
CA TYR A 88 9.87 3.89 16.18
C TYR A 88 8.61 4.08 17.00
N PHE A 89 7.50 3.46 16.59
CA PHE A 89 6.22 3.54 17.27
C PHE A 89 5.94 2.28 18.10
N ALA A 90 5.41 2.48 19.30
CA ALA A 90 4.75 1.42 20.04
C ALA A 90 3.33 1.19 19.48
N PRO A 91 2.71 0.03 19.75
CA PRO A 91 1.29 -0.17 19.49
C PRO A 91 0.43 0.94 20.13
N PRO A 92 -0.72 1.29 19.52
CA PRO A 92 -1.62 2.30 20.07
C PRO A 92 -2.09 1.96 21.49
N LEU A 93 -2.24 2.99 22.32
CA LEU A 93 -2.59 2.84 23.73
C LEU A 93 -4.09 3.03 23.95
N SER A 94 -4.66 2.15 24.77
CA SER A 94 -6.01 2.26 25.29
C SER A 94 -5.96 2.64 26.78
N GLY A 95 -5.69 3.92 27.08
CA GLY A 95 -5.60 4.44 28.46
C GLY A 95 -4.21 4.32 29.10
N SER A 96 -4.17 4.24 30.44
CA SER A 96 -2.90 4.16 31.18
C SER A 96 -2.19 2.84 30.94
N SER A 97 -0.94 2.88 30.50
CA SER A 97 -0.20 1.68 30.09
C SER A 97 1.29 1.79 30.41
N ASP A 98 1.90 0.61 30.63
CA ASP A 98 3.35 0.42 30.61
C ASP A 98 3.76 0.01 29.19
N VAL A 99 4.44 0.92 28.49
CA VAL A 99 4.70 0.83 27.06
C VAL A 99 6.16 0.48 26.82
N THR A 100 6.41 -0.49 25.95
CA THR A 100 7.77 -0.76 25.48
C THR A 100 7.91 -0.27 24.05
N VAL A 101 8.79 0.70 23.84
CA VAL A 101 9.20 1.12 22.49
C VAL A 101 10.48 0.37 22.15
N VAL A 102 10.41 -0.49 21.14
CA VAL A 102 11.57 -1.23 20.64
C VAL A 102 12.22 -0.43 19.53
N VAL A 103 13.48 -0.05 19.74
CA VAL A 103 14.33 0.59 18.74
C VAL A 103 15.38 -0.39 18.24
N VAL A 104 15.91 -0.12 17.06
CA VAL A 104 16.83 -1.03 16.38
C VAL A 104 18.02 -0.24 15.88
N ASP A 105 19.23 -0.80 15.93
CA ASP A 105 20.40 -0.18 15.33
C ASP A 105 20.27 -0.12 13.80
N THR A 106 20.95 0.85 13.19
CA THR A 106 20.91 1.07 11.74
C THR A 106 22.16 0.53 11.07
N ALA A 107 22.03 -0.01 9.85
CA ALA A 107 23.16 -0.36 9.00
C ALA A 107 22.88 -0.05 7.53
N SER A 108 23.89 0.49 6.83
CA SER A 108 23.80 0.72 5.38
C SER A 108 24.08 -0.52 4.53
N THR A 109 24.61 -1.57 5.13
CA THR A 109 24.90 -2.84 4.47
C THR A 109 23.86 -3.92 4.73
N GLN A 110 22.83 -3.61 5.53
CA GLN A 110 21.74 -4.55 5.82
C GLN A 110 21.02 -4.92 4.51
N ALA A 111 20.93 -6.22 4.25
CA ALA A 111 20.26 -6.73 3.07
C ALA A 111 18.74 -6.50 3.16
N VAL A 112 18.14 -6.11 2.04
CA VAL A 112 16.70 -6.02 1.85
C VAL A 112 16.36 -6.78 0.60
N GLU A 113 15.46 -7.73 0.74
CA GLU A 113 15.03 -8.64 -0.32
C GLU A 113 13.62 -8.26 -0.77
N LEU A 114 13.27 -8.65 -1.99
CA LEU A 114 11.89 -8.59 -2.44
C LEU A 114 11.22 -9.91 -2.04
N ALA A 115 10.44 -9.92 -0.96
CA ALA A 115 9.76 -11.13 -0.51
C ALA A 115 8.63 -11.51 -1.47
N ALA A 116 7.83 -10.53 -1.89
CA ALA A 116 6.75 -10.78 -2.84
C ALA A 116 6.53 -9.64 -3.83
N ARG A 117 6.01 -9.99 -5.00
CA ARG A 117 5.50 -9.06 -6.00
C ARG A 117 4.17 -9.55 -6.55
N HIS A 118 3.11 -8.75 -6.41
CA HIS A 118 1.78 -9.08 -6.89
C HIS A 118 1.34 -8.09 -7.95
N LEU A 119 1.18 -8.56 -9.18
CA LEU A 119 0.78 -7.74 -10.31
C LEU A 119 -0.68 -8.00 -10.67
N ILE A 120 -1.48 -6.95 -10.79
CA ILE A 120 -2.88 -7.01 -11.22
C ILE A 120 -2.99 -6.20 -12.51
N ILE A 121 -3.40 -6.87 -13.59
CA ILE A 121 -3.56 -6.28 -14.92
C ILE A 121 -5.04 -6.27 -15.26
N ALA A 122 -5.61 -5.07 -15.34
CA ALA A 122 -6.99 -4.88 -15.77
C ALA A 122 -7.15 -5.14 -17.28
N GLY A 123 -8.37 -5.48 -17.68
CA GLY A 123 -8.82 -5.42 -19.06
C GLY A 123 -8.73 -3.99 -19.61
N PRO A 124 -8.82 -3.83 -20.94
CA PRO A 124 -8.73 -2.52 -21.56
C PRO A 124 -9.93 -1.66 -21.15
N ALA A 125 -9.65 -0.43 -20.71
CA ALA A 125 -10.65 0.61 -20.53
C ALA A 125 -11.27 1.02 -21.88
N PRO A 126 -12.34 1.85 -21.90
CA PRO A 126 -13.00 2.26 -23.15
C PRO A 126 -12.09 2.95 -24.16
N ASP A 127 -11.04 3.64 -23.70
CA ASP A 127 -10.01 4.28 -24.53
C ASP A 127 -8.91 3.31 -25.00
N GLY A 128 -8.96 2.06 -24.54
CA GLY A 128 -8.00 1.00 -24.83
C GLY A 128 -6.79 0.96 -23.90
N ALA A 129 -6.63 1.92 -22.98
CA ALA A 129 -5.57 1.91 -21.98
C ALA A 129 -5.83 0.81 -20.95
N ARG A 130 -4.79 0.40 -20.22
CA ARG A 130 -4.90 -0.64 -19.18
C ARG A 130 -4.27 -0.16 -17.91
N ASP A 131 -5.04 -0.19 -16.83
CA ASP A 131 -4.51 0.03 -15.50
C ASP A 131 -3.80 -1.22 -15.00
N VAL A 132 -2.65 -1.00 -14.37
CA VAL A 132 -1.85 -2.03 -13.72
C VAL A 132 -1.56 -1.58 -12.30
N VAL A 133 -1.76 -2.50 -11.36
CA VAL A 133 -1.40 -2.33 -9.95
C VAL A 133 -0.33 -3.36 -9.61
N ASP A 134 0.78 -2.91 -9.05
CA ASP A 134 1.94 -3.72 -8.69
C ASP A 134 2.25 -3.50 -7.20
N LEU A 135 2.00 -4.54 -6.39
CA LEU A 135 2.26 -4.56 -4.96
C LEU A 135 3.63 -5.19 -4.72
N PHE A 136 4.50 -4.48 -4.01
CA PHE A 136 5.80 -4.96 -3.59
C PHE A 136 5.82 -5.20 -2.09
N ILE A 137 6.38 -6.33 -1.68
CA ILE A 137 6.67 -6.62 -0.26
C ILE A 137 8.18 -6.73 -0.12
N LEU A 138 8.78 -5.74 0.54
CA LEU A 138 10.18 -5.74 0.91
C LEU A 138 10.36 -6.44 2.24
N ALA A 139 11.35 -7.32 2.35
CA ALA A 139 11.71 -7.96 3.60
C ALA A 139 13.12 -7.57 4.02
N ASN A 140 13.22 -6.99 5.21
CA ASN A 140 14.47 -6.90 5.94
C ASN A 140 14.48 -8.00 7.01
N ARG A 141 15.14 -9.12 6.69
CA ARG A 141 15.22 -10.30 7.57
C ARG A 141 16.31 -10.20 8.64
N GLY A 142 17.09 -9.13 8.65
CA GLY A 142 18.12 -8.91 9.65
C GLY A 142 17.59 -8.30 10.94
N ASP A 143 18.51 -8.01 11.84
CA ASP A 143 18.27 -7.42 13.16
C ASP A 143 18.55 -5.92 13.19
N ARG A 144 18.85 -5.29 12.04
CA ARG A 144 19.14 -3.86 11.91
C ARG A 144 18.21 -3.18 10.93
N THR A 145 17.90 -1.91 11.16
CA THR A 145 17.20 -1.08 10.18
C THR A 145 18.13 -0.74 9.03
N ARG A 146 17.72 -1.02 7.79
CA ARG A 146 18.47 -0.61 6.59
C ARG A 146 18.27 0.88 6.34
N VAL A 147 19.35 1.64 6.30
CA VAL A 147 19.38 3.09 6.01
C VAL A 147 20.35 3.39 4.88
N ALA A 148 20.14 4.42 4.08
CA ALA A 148 21.10 4.83 3.06
C ALA A 148 22.48 5.21 3.68
N PRO A 149 23.60 4.97 2.98
CA PRO A 149 24.92 5.39 3.45
C PRO A 149 25.10 6.93 3.46
N ASP A 150 24.32 7.65 2.65
CA ASP A 150 24.31 9.11 2.53
C ASP A 150 22.91 9.60 2.08
N SER A 151 22.73 10.91 1.93
CA SER A 151 21.45 11.51 1.54
C SER A 151 21.11 11.42 0.05
N LEU A 152 22.04 10.97 -0.80
CA LEU A 152 21.87 10.92 -2.26
C LEU A 152 21.58 9.49 -2.75
N THR A 153 21.98 8.49 -1.98
CA THR A 153 21.85 7.08 -2.33
C THR A 153 20.48 6.56 -1.89
N ALA A 154 19.70 6.00 -2.81
CA ALA A 154 18.48 5.30 -2.46
C ALA A 154 18.77 4.06 -1.58
N THR A 155 17.94 3.84 -0.57
CA THR A 155 18.02 2.68 0.31
C THR A 155 17.72 1.39 -0.46
N TRP A 156 16.78 1.47 -1.41
CA TRP A 156 16.39 0.38 -2.31
C TRP A 156 15.97 0.94 -3.68
N ARG A 157 16.07 0.12 -4.73
CA ARG A 157 15.72 0.50 -6.11
C ARG A 157 15.16 -0.67 -6.90
N MET A 158 14.31 -0.37 -7.88
CA MET A 158 13.70 -1.36 -8.78
C MET A 158 13.56 -0.78 -10.19
N PRO A 159 13.93 -1.53 -11.24
CA PRO A 159 13.61 -1.13 -12.61
C PRO A 159 12.10 -1.16 -12.84
N LEU A 160 11.59 -0.13 -13.50
CA LEU A 160 10.20 -0.02 -13.91
C LEU A 160 10.00 -0.72 -15.26
N PRO A 161 8.80 -1.28 -15.51
CA PRO A 161 8.42 -1.71 -16.85
C PRO A 161 8.59 -0.59 -17.88
N PRO A 162 9.14 -0.86 -19.07
CA PRO A 162 9.25 0.16 -20.12
C PRO A 162 7.86 0.51 -20.68
N HIS A 163 7.75 1.70 -21.27
CA HIS A 163 6.55 2.17 -21.97
C HIS A 163 5.28 2.26 -21.10
N ILE A 164 5.45 2.49 -19.80
CA ILE A 164 4.35 2.80 -18.88
C ILE A 164 4.16 4.31 -18.75
N ALA A 165 2.96 4.72 -18.37
CA ALA A 165 2.60 6.10 -18.10
C ALA A 165 1.88 6.22 -16.74
N ASN A 166 1.71 7.45 -16.26
CA ASN A 166 0.92 7.77 -15.06
C ASN A 166 1.35 6.95 -13.83
N VAL A 167 2.66 6.84 -13.61
CA VAL A 167 3.22 6.11 -12.48
C VAL A 167 2.91 6.86 -11.19
N THR A 168 2.23 6.19 -10.26
CA THR A 168 1.86 6.75 -8.96
C THR A 168 2.08 5.71 -7.87
N VAL A 169 2.63 6.13 -6.73
CA VAL A 169 2.67 5.30 -5.52
C VAL A 169 1.33 5.45 -4.80
N GLY A 170 0.70 4.31 -4.50
CA GLY A 170 -0.55 4.23 -3.78
C GLY A 170 -0.34 4.11 -2.27
N ASP A 171 -1.17 3.28 -1.63
CA ASP A 171 -1.00 2.95 -0.21
C ASP A 171 0.39 2.34 0.04
N ALA A 172 1.01 2.71 1.16
CA ALA A 172 2.38 2.31 1.46
C ALA A 172 2.65 2.42 2.96
N ASP A 173 3.50 1.52 3.45
CA ASP A 173 4.07 1.64 4.81
C ASP A 173 5.16 2.72 4.89
N PHE A 174 5.38 3.47 3.81
CA PHE A 174 6.37 4.53 3.67
C PHE A 174 5.69 5.85 3.30
N SER A 175 6.35 6.97 3.60
CA SER A 175 5.88 8.27 3.12
C SER A 175 5.86 8.30 1.58
N PRO A 176 4.81 8.86 0.94
CA PRO A 176 4.78 9.03 -0.51
C PRO A 176 5.97 9.85 -1.04
N GLU A 177 6.45 10.82 -0.26
CA GLU A 177 7.60 11.67 -0.59
C GLU A 177 8.94 10.92 -0.55
N ALA A 178 8.98 9.71 0.03
CA ALA A 178 10.18 8.89 0.06
C ALA A 178 10.45 8.16 -1.27
N PHE A 179 9.50 8.18 -2.19
CA PHE A 179 9.65 7.57 -3.50
C PHE A 179 10.03 8.62 -4.55
N ASP A 180 10.99 8.25 -5.41
CA ASP A 180 11.34 9.04 -6.59
C ASP A 180 11.36 8.12 -7.82
N VAL A 181 10.90 8.64 -8.95
CA VAL A 181 10.94 7.94 -10.23
C VAL A 181 11.97 8.64 -11.10
N HIS A 182 13.13 8.00 -11.25
CA HIS A 182 14.22 8.51 -12.05
C HIS A 182 14.36 7.72 -13.34
N GLY A 183 13.83 8.27 -14.43
CA GLY A 183 13.85 7.61 -15.74
C GLY A 183 13.04 6.31 -15.73
N ASP A 184 13.73 5.18 -15.80
CA ASP A 184 13.16 3.83 -15.81
C ASP A 184 13.31 3.11 -14.46
N THR A 185 13.62 3.83 -13.38
CA THR A 185 13.91 3.23 -12.08
C THR A 185 13.11 3.90 -10.97
N LEU A 186 12.46 3.10 -10.13
CA LEU A 186 11.87 3.52 -8.88
C LEU A 186 12.94 3.50 -7.77
N LEU A 187 13.06 4.60 -7.04
CA LEU A 187 13.98 4.79 -5.93
C LEU A 187 13.20 4.96 -4.64
N LEU A 188 13.65 4.28 -3.57
CA LEU A 188 13.11 4.44 -2.22
C LEU A 188 14.17 5.06 -1.29
N HIS A 189 13.86 6.24 -0.77
CA HIS A 189 14.67 7.04 0.16
C HIS A 189 14.08 7.02 1.57
N ALA A 190 13.74 5.83 2.07
CA ALA A 190 13.27 5.61 3.44
C ALA A 190 14.15 4.60 4.16
N ALA A 191 14.12 4.64 5.49
CA ALA A 191 14.66 3.55 6.31
C ALA A 191 13.74 2.34 6.23
N ILE A 192 14.32 1.14 6.12
CA ILE A 192 13.57 -0.12 6.03
C ILE A 192 13.86 -0.91 7.31
N PRO A 193 12.99 -0.83 8.33
CA PRO A 193 13.18 -1.55 9.59
C PRO A 193 13.08 -3.07 9.38
N PRO A 194 13.52 -3.90 10.36
CA PRO A 194 13.29 -5.33 10.33
C PRO A 194 11.82 -5.70 10.12
N GLY A 195 11.60 -6.81 9.41
CA GLY A 195 10.28 -7.31 9.03
C GLY A 195 9.90 -6.96 7.59
N GLU A 196 8.61 -7.10 7.30
CA GLU A 196 8.04 -6.84 5.98
C GLU A 196 7.45 -5.44 5.90
N ARG A 197 7.63 -4.79 4.74
CA ARG A 197 7.03 -3.50 4.41
C ARG A 197 6.50 -3.53 3.00
N GLN A 198 5.31 -2.98 2.80
CA GLN A 198 4.63 -3.03 1.52
C GLN A 198 4.36 -1.65 0.94
N PHE A 199 4.26 -1.59 -0.39
CA PHE A 199 3.76 -0.44 -1.11
C PHE A 199 3.14 -0.85 -2.44
N PHE A 200 2.17 -0.06 -2.89
CA PHE A 200 1.52 -0.21 -4.19
C PHE A 200 2.09 0.79 -5.19
N LEU A 201 2.31 0.32 -6.41
CA LEU A 201 2.61 1.13 -7.58
C LEU A 201 1.49 0.96 -8.59
N SER A 202 0.89 2.06 -9.06
CA SER A 202 -0.07 2.04 -10.14
C SER A 202 0.52 2.72 -11.37
N TYR A 203 0.25 2.16 -12.54
CA TYR A 203 0.68 2.72 -13.82
C TYR A 203 -0.22 2.23 -14.94
N GLN A 204 -0.12 2.89 -16.09
CA GLN A 204 -0.95 2.62 -17.26
C GLN A 204 -0.14 2.14 -18.45
N LEU A 205 -0.71 1.19 -19.18
CA LEU A 205 -0.25 0.78 -20.50
C LEU A 205 -1.02 1.56 -21.55
N ALA A 206 -0.30 2.06 -22.55
CA ALA A 206 -0.89 2.80 -23.65
C ALA A 206 -1.92 1.95 -24.43
N PRO A 207 -2.93 2.59 -25.04
CA PRO A 207 -3.84 1.91 -25.94
C PRO A 207 -3.13 1.10 -27.03
N GLY A 208 -3.51 -0.16 -27.17
CA GLY A 208 -2.93 -1.06 -28.18
C GLY A 208 -1.59 -1.69 -27.81
N ALA A 209 -1.07 -1.48 -26.59
CA ALA A 209 0.08 -2.20 -26.07
C ALA A 209 -0.12 -3.73 -26.25
N ARG A 210 0.91 -4.39 -26.79
CA ARG A 210 0.89 -5.84 -27.07
C ARG A 210 1.67 -6.65 -26.05
N THR A 211 2.51 -6.00 -25.26
CA THR A 211 3.36 -6.64 -24.28
C THR A 211 3.53 -5.73 -23.08
N LEU A 212 3.51 -6.31 -21.88
CA LEU A 212 4.04 -5.72 -20.67
C LEU A 212 5.31 -6.50 -20.30
N ASP A 213 6.44 -5.80 -20.30
CA ASP A 213 7.74 -6.33 -19.92
C ASP A 213 8.02 -5.94 -18.46
N VAL A 214 8.04 -6.92 -17.57
CA VAL A 214 8.18 -6.71 -16.12
C VAL A 214 9.59 -7.12 -15.69
N PRO A 215 10.51 -6.15 -15.53
CA PRO A 215 11.84 -6.44 -15.00
C PRO A 215 11.75 -6.73 -13.50
N LEU A 216 12.39 -7.80 -13.03
CA LEU A 216 12.32 -8.19 -11.62
C LEU A 216 13.40 -7.55 -10.75
N GLY A 217 14.53 -7.13 -11.33
CA GLY A 217 15.70 -6.74 -10.52
C GLY A 217 16.16 -7.95 -9.68
N PRO A 218 16.17 -7.86 -8.33
CA PRO A 218 16.24 -9.04 -7.47
C PRO A 218 15.00 -9.94 -7.63
N LEU A 219 15.21 -11.25 -7.80
CA LEU A 219 14.10 -12.19 -7.94
C LEU A 219 13.27 -12.26 -6.64
N PRO A 220 11.93 -12.13 -6.71
CA PRO A 220 11.09 -12.27 -5.54
C PRO A 220 10.97 -13.73 -5.09
N ASP A 221 10.83 -13.94 -3.77
CA ASP A 221 10.54 -15.29 -3.24
C ASP A 221 9.19 -15.78 -3.78
N THR A 222 8.20 -14.89 -3.89
CA THR A 222 6.88 -15.18 -4.46
C THR A 222 6.44 -14.10 -5.45
N MET A 223 5.90 -14.52 -6.58
CA MET A 223 5.25 -13.64 -7.54
C MET A 223 3.84 -14.16 -7.86
N SER A 224 2.85 -13.28 -7.83
CA SER A 224 1.54 -13.56 -8.44
C SER A 224 1.22 -12.57 -9.53
N ILE A 225 0.56 -13.04 -10.57
CA ILE A 225 -0.01 -12.19 -11.61
C ILE A 225 -1.51 -12.53 -11.71
N LEU A 226 -2.34 -11.52 -11.53
CA LEU A 226 -3.78 -11.55 -11.78
C LEU A 226 -4.06 -10.83 -13.09
N THR A 227 -4.76 -11.48 -14.01
CA THR A 227 -5.11 -10.88 -15.29
C THR A 227 -6.60 -11.04 -15.61
N GLU A 228 -7.29 -9.94 -15.87
CA GLU A 228 -8.74 -10.00 -16.13
C GLU A 228 -9.06 -10.65 -17.48
N GLU A 229 -8.19 -10.49 -18.48
CA GLU A 229 -8.35 -11.17 -19.75
C GLU A 229 -7.87 -12.62 -19.70
N ARG A 230 -8.64 -13.50 -20.38
CA ARG A 230 -8.38 -14.95 -20.41
C ARG A 230 -7.34 -15.37 -21.44
N ASP A 231 -7.11 -14.55 -22.48
CA ASP A 231 -6.30 -14.92 -23.64
C ASP A 231 -4.85 -14.38 -23.54
N LEU A 232 -4.41 -14.05 -22.33
CA LEU A 232 -3.07 -13.53 -22.05
C LEU A 232 -2.06 -14.65 -21.91
N ARG A 233 -0.81 -14.39 -22.31
CA ARG A 233 0.30 -15.34 -22.14
C ARG A 233 1.40 -14.74 -21.30
N ILE A 234 1.83 -15.47 -20.26
CA ILE A 234 2.95 -15.11 -19.39
C ILE A 234 4.15 -15.97 -19.79
N THR A 235 5.30 -15.34 -20.07
CA THR A 235 6.56 -16.02 -20.40
C THR A 235 7.64 -15.63 -19.40
N GLY A 236 8.43 -16.61 -18.94
CA GLY A 236 9.49 -16.40 -17.94
C GLY A 236 8.96 -16.11 -16.53
N GLY A 237 7.64 -16.22 -16.32
CA GLY A 237 6.96 -15.82 -15.09
C GLY A 237 6.23 -16.97 -14.39
N PRO A 238 5.30 -16.62 -13.47
CA PRO A 238 4.52 -17.59 -12.71
C PRO A 238 3.62 -18.46 -13.60
N GLN A 239 3.24 -19.63 -13.08
CA GLN A 239 2.39 -20.60 -13.79
C GLN A 239 0.91 -20.38 -13.44
N PRO A 240 -0.02 -20.61 -14.40
CA PRO A 240 -1.46 -20.52 -14.14
C PRO A 240 -1.91 -21.51 -13.05
N VAL A 241 -2.74 -21.06 -12.12
CA VAL A 241 -3.29 -21.88 -11.04
C VAL A 241 -4.82 -21.93 -11.00
N GLY A 242 -5.51 -20.93 -11.56
CA GLY A 242 -6.97 -20.91 -11.61
C GLY A 242 -7.54 -19.51 -11.77
N GLU A 243 -8.83 -19.34 -11.45
CA GLU A 243 -9.51 -18.05 -11.44
C GLU A 243 -9.64 -17.52 -10.00
N GLU A 244 -9.63 -16.19 -9.84
CA GLU A 244 -9.84 -15.49 -8.58
C GLU A 244 -10.79 -14.32 -8.77
N GLU A 245 -11.75 -14.16 -7.86
CA GLU A 245 -12.69 -13.04 -7.88
C GLU A 245 -12.19 -11.93 -6.94
N VAL A 246 -12.02 -10.73 -7.47
CA VAL A 246 -11.59 -9.54 -6.73
C VAL A 246 -12.57 -8.41 -7.03
N ALA A 247 -13.24 -7.90 -5.99
CA ALA A 247 -14.20 -6.80 -6.11
C ALA A 247 -15.27 -7.03 -7.21
N GLY A 248 -15.78 -8.26 -7.33
CA GLY A 248 -16.81 -8.62 -8.33
C GLY A 248 -16.29 -8.81 -9.76
N ARG A 249 -14.96 -8.79 -9.96
CA ARG A 249 -14.30 -9.02 -11.25
C ARG A 249 -13.50 -10.31 -11.19
N VAL A 250 -13.49 -11.07 -12.28
CA VAL A 250 -12.82 -12.37 -12.37
C VAL A 250 -11.47 -12.21 -13.05
N PHE A 251 -10.42 -12.71 -12.41
CA PHE A 251 -9.04 -12.69 -12.89
C PHE A 251 -8.50 -14.11 -13.05
N GLN A 252 -7.67 -14.34 -14.06
CA GLN A 252 -6.80 -15.52 -14.12
C GLN A 252 -5.61 -15.29 -13.19
N ARG A 253 -5.41 -16.22 -12.25
CA ARG A 253 -4.31 -16.21 -11.30
C ARG A 253 -3.17 -17.10 -11.79
N SER A 254 -1.97 -16.53 -11.79
CA SER A 254 -0.72 -17.27 -11.94
C SER A 254 0.16 -17.04 -10.72
N THR A 255 0.82 -18.10 -10.22
CA THR A 255 1.77 -18.00 -9.09
C THR A 255 3.09 -18.73 -9.36
N GLY A 256 4.16 -18.27 -8.73
CA GLY A 256 5.52 -18.76 -8.93
C GLY A 256 6.49 -18.01 -8.02
N GLY A 257 7.80 -18.26 -8.14
CA GLY A 257 8.76 -17.64 -7.23
C GLY A 257 10.18 -18.18 -7.35
N GLY A 258 11.13 -17.42 -6.81
CA GLY A 258 12.54 -17.77 -6.70
C GLY A 258 13.20 -18.03 -8.06
N GLU A 259 14.14 -18.98 -8.08
CA GLU A 259 14.95 -19.32 -9.26
C GLU A 259 14.17 -19.82 -10.47
N ARG A 260 12.87 -20.11 -10.32
CA ARG A 260 11.99 -20.48 -11.44
C ARG A 260 11.57 -19.29 -12.28
N LEU A 261 11.69 -18.07 -11.75
CA LEU A 261 11.41 -16.84 -12.48
C LEU A 261 12.61 -16.45 -13.32
N ALA A 262 12.37 -16.05 -14.56
CA ALA A 262 13.37 -15.34 -15.34
C ALA A 262 13.55 -13.92 -14.77
N ALA A 263 14.71 -13.31 -15.00
CA ALA A 263 14.98 -11.91 -14.59
C ALA A 263 13.98 -10.89 -15.19
N ARG A 264 13.22 -11.32 -16.20
CA ARG A 264 12.22 -10.55 -16.92
C ARG A 264 11.00 -11.42 -17.19
N VAL A 265 9.82 -10.94 -16.79
CA VAL A 265 8.54 -11.59 -17.06
C VAL A 265 7.82 -10.83 -18.16
N VAL A 266 7.47 -11.51 -19.25
CA VAL A 266 6.76 -10.88 -20.38
C VAL A 266 5.31 -11.34 -20.38
N VAL A 267 4.38 -10.39 -20.24
CA VAL A 267 2.95 -10.62 -20.40
C VAL A 267 2.54 -10.17 -21.80
N THR A 268 2.18 -11.11 -22.66
CA THR A 268 1.66 -10.84 -24.00
C THR A 268 0.18 -10.52 -23.91
N LEU A 269 -0.18 -9.31 -24.30
CA LEU A 269 -1.52 -8.75 -24.23
C LEU A 269 -2.34 -9.13 -25.46
N ALA A 270 -3.57 -9.57 -25.25
CA ALA A 270 -4.55 -9.67 -26.32
C ALA A 270 -4.86 -8.24 -26.75
N GLY A 271 -4.28 -7.77 -27.86
CA GLY A 271 -4.52 -6.40 -28.32
C GLY A 271 -5.88 -6.23 -29.00
N ARG A 272 -6.92 -6.63 -28.27
CA ARG A 272 -8.30 -6.23 -28.50
C ARG A 272 -8.36 -4.73 -28.24
N THR A 273 -8.40 -3.95 -29.30
CA THR A 273 -8.86 -2.57 -29.23
C THR A 273 -10.33 -2.61 -28.83
N ALA A 274 -10.79 -1.68 -27.98
CA ALA A 274 -12.22 -1.43 -27.83
C ALA A 274 -12.84 -1.35 -29.23
N ALA A 275 -13.98 -2.04 -29.44
CA ALA A 275 -14.60 -2.08 -30.74
C ALA A 275 -14.82 -0.62 -31.22
N PRO A 276 -14.38 -0.24 -32.43
CA PRO A 276 -14.47 1.14 -32.87
C PRO A 276 -15.90 1.66 -32.74
N GLY A 277 -16.12 2.93 -32.34
CA GLY A 277 -17.48 3.46 -32.12
C GLY A 277 -18.46 3.25 -33.30
N TRP A 278 -17.95 3.06 -34.52
CA TRP A 278 -18.75 2.69 -35.69
C TRP A 278 -19.36 1.28 -35.66
N THR A 279 -18.83 0.34 -34.89
CA THR A 279 -19.45 -0.98 -34.72
C THR A 279 -20.79 -0.89 -34.00
N LEU A 280 -20.94 0.06 -33.07
CA LEU A 280 -22.24 0.34 -32.45
C LEU A 280 -23.24 0.84 -33.49
N TYR A 281 -22.82 1.77 -34.36
CA TYR A 281 -23.68 2.27 -35.45
C TYR A 281 -24.06 1.17 -36.46
N LEU A 282 -23.15 0.23 -36.76
CA LEU A 282 -23.47 -0.91 -37.62
C LEU A 282 -24.40 -1.92 -36.95
N LEU A 283 -24.25 -2.18 -35.65
CA LEU A 283 -25.15 -3.07 -34.91
C LEU A 283 -26.54 -2.46 -34.78
N LEU A 284 -26.65 -1.16 -34.50
CA LEU A 284 -27.91 -0.43 -34.52
C LEU A 284 -28.54 -0.42 -35.91
N GLY A 285 -27.75 -0.17 -36.96
CA GLY A 285 -28.21 -0.23 -38.35
C GLY A 285 -28.74 -1.61 -38.73
N GLY A 286 -28.00 -2.67 -38.37
CA GLY A 286 -28.41 -4.06 -38.60
C GLY A 286 -29.67 -4.45 -37.84
N LEU A 287 -29.81 -4.02 -36.58
CA LEU A 287 -31.00 -4.24 -35.76
C LEU A 287 -32.24 -3.57 -36.37
N LEU A 288 -32.12 -2.31 -36.81
CA LEU A 288 -33.20 -1.57 -37.46
C LEU A 288 -33.64 -2.22 -38.77
N VAL A 289 -32.68 -2.68 -39.59
CA VAL A 289 -32.96 -3.41 -40.83
C VAL A 289 -33.65 -4.75 -40.56
N GLY A 290 -33.18 -5.50 -39.55
CA GLY A 290 -33.78 -6.75 -39.12
C GLY A 290 -35.22 -6.59 -38.65
N LEU A 291 -35.50 -5.57 -37.84
CA LEU A 291 -36.85 -5.21 -37.39
C LEU A 291 -37.77 -4.84 -38.57
N ALA A 292 -37.29 -4.01 -39.51
CA ALA A 292 -38.06 -3.60 -40.69
C ALA A 292 -38.41 -4.80 -41.61
N LEU A 293 -37.49 -5.75 -41.76
CA LEU A 293 -37.72 -6.99 -42.51
C LEU A 293 -38.72 -7.90 -41.80
N ALA A 294 -38.65 -8.04 -40.48
CA ALA A 294 -39.58 -8.83 -39.69
C ALA A 294 -41.01 -8.28 -39.75
N THR A 295 -41.17 -6.95 -39.62
CA THR A 295 -42.48 -6.29 -39.77
C THR A 295 -43.04 -6.46 -41.18
N ARG A 296 -42.19 -6.36 -42.22
CA ARG A 296 -42.61 -6.57 -43.60
C ARG A 296 -43.06 -8.02 -43.85
N ARG A 297 -42.40 -8.99 -43.22
CA ARG A 297 -42.77 -10.43 -43.31
C ARG A 297 -44.07 -10.73 -42.58
N ALA A 298 -44.34 -10.07 -41.46
CA ALA A 298 -45.57 -10.22 -40.68
C ALA A 298 -46.81 -9.60 -41.38
N LEU A 299 -46.61 -8.55 -42.19
CA LEU A 299 -47.66 -7.87 -42.94
C LEU A 299 -48.01 -8.52 -44.29
N LEU A 300 -47.23 -9.51 -44.75
CA LEU A 300 -47.57 -10.25 -45.96
C LEU A 300 -48.66 -11.28 -45.65
N PRO A 301 -49.83 -11.22 -46.32
CA PRO A 301 -50.92 -12.15 -46.04
C PRO A 301 -50.47 -13.58 -46.34
N ARG A 302 -50.64 -14.46 -45.35
CA ARG A 302 -50.45 -15.90 -45.53
C ARG A 302 -51.46 -16.36 -46.59
N ARG A 303 -50.96 -16.71 -47.78
CA ARG A 303 -51.77 -17.37 -48.81
C ARG A 303 -52.17 -18.74 -48.27
N SER A 304 -53.45 -18.88 -47.92
CA SER A 304 -54.16 -20.14 -47.73
C SER A 304 -54.43 -20.79 -49.09
#